data_AF-A0A2M7NXP7-F1
#
_entry.id   AF-A0A2M7NXP7-F1
#
_cell.length_a   1.000
_cell.length_b   1.000
_cell.length_c   1.000
_cell.angle_alpha   90.00
_cell.angle_beta   90.00
_cell.angle_gamma   90.00
#
_symmetry.space_group_name_H-M   'P 1'
#
loop_
_entity.id
_entity.type
_entity.pdbx_description
1 polymer ?
#
loop_
_entity_poly.entity_id
_entity_poly.type
_entity_poly.pdbx_seq_one_letter_code
_entity_poly.pdbx_strand_id
1 'polypeptide(L)'
;YTLMLNKIRYLGNKPTFEAEVRKLPFDTKVLWQSSFVSPGAQFTKEIFLIAFIFALPGLFAGALRIIKEKDSGVFISLALLAGFFILFLLVKRLYVFVVYFLCAVMPLAGSFLKKRKYYFAACALFFAGSTMQWETAYPKLKNVPRRINSYKQALIKHMNENIPPGSVLLCNIGIAPEIVHNSSFSTVLHNHYEEKNIRDKTEAFYKSMYASEKELYDFAKQYGAEYLIYHWEFLFDKSVNSMRYQVDAMNLFKSCAAYKLHFDEKNLEHFSLIYQNDYYRLFKIHPRGKQAPPATLEYAPFFNKLVFEPQNRILYMDGMREKGPLFDDDYARAKMDSVWAMPQMKSRADSEAAKGNFQEAENIYMKILETDPYYSRTRIIISDFYMRTGQFSKALPHTGWLVQNYPSPQSYYYLTESLRASGYEKEAREAAEEARRLFPASGIGDGSR
;
A
#
# COMPACT_ATOMS: atom_id res chain seq x y z
N TYR A 1 16.43 -17.17 -17.01
CA TYR A 1 17.78 -17.41 -16.42
C TYR A 1 18.36 -16.21 -15.69
N THR A 2 18.18 -14.99 -16.22
CA THR A 2 18.72 -13.73 -15.66
C THR A 2 18.44 -13.50 -14.17
N LEU A 3 17.25 -13.87 -13.67
CA LEU A 3 16.91 -13.76 -12.24
C LEU A 3 17.87 -14.56 -11.35
N MET A 4 18.12 -15.83 -11.69
CA MET A 4 18.93 -16.73 -10.85
C MET A 4 20.39 -16.29 -10.80
N LEU A 5 20.94 -15.86 -11.94
CA LEU A 5 22.29 -15.31 -12.01
C LEU A 5 22.44 -14.06 -11.14
N ASN A 6 21.47 -13.15 -11.19
CA ASN A 6 21.50 -11.96 -10.34
C ASN A 6 21.36 -12.30 -8.84
N LYS A 7 20.55 -13.29 -8.48
CA LYS A 7 20.50 -13.78 -7.10
C LYS A 7 21.83 -14.32 -6.62
N ILE A 8 22.53 -15.10 -7.45
CA ILE A 8 23.87 -15.59 -7.11
C ILE A 8 24.84 -14.41 -6.95
N ARG A 9 24.83 -13.46 -7.89
CA ARG A 9 25.69 -12.27 -7.87
C ARG A 9 25.54 -11.45 -6.59
N TYR A 10 24.32 -11.30 -6.08
CA TYR A 10 24.04 -10.53 -4.87
C TYR A 10 23.75 -11.41 -3.63
N LEU A 11 24.13 -12.69 -3.67
CA LEU A 11 23.99 -13.64 -2.55
C LEU A 11 22.55 -13.71 -1.97
N GLY A 12 21.55 -13.65 -2.85
CA GLY A 12 20.14 -13.70 -2.49
C GLY A 12 19.57 -12.39 -1.93
N ASN A 13 20.39 -11.36 -1.71
CA ASN A 13 19.93 -10.06 -1.25
C ASN A 13 19.57 -9.17 -2.44
N LYS A 14 18.35 -8.62 -2.43
CA LYS A 14 17.93 -7.68 -3.45
C LYS A 14 18.67 -6.34 -3.22
N PRO A 15 19.39 -5.79 -4.23
CA PRO A 15 20.17 -4.56 -4.07
C PRO A 15 19.32 -3.37 -3.64
N THR A 16 19.88 -2.49 -2.81
CA THR A 16 19.22 -1.25 -2.35
C THR A 16 19.90 0.02 -2.84
N PHE A 17 21.19 -0.04 -3.17
CA PHE A 17 21.95 1.10 -3.68
C PHE A 17 21.61 1.38 -5.15
N GLU A 18 21.27 2.62 -5.46
CA GLU A 18 20.76 3.05 -6.78
C GLU A 18 21.64 2.61 -7.95
N ALA A 19 22.96 2.72 -7.81
CA ALA A 19 23.92 2.31 -8.84
C ALA A 19 23.86 0.81 -9.16
N GLU A 20 23.52 -0.03 -8.19
CA GLU A 20 23.34 -1.47 -8.38
C GLU A 20 21.93 -1.81 -8.87
N VAL A 21 20.91 -1.07 -8.41
CA VAL A 21 19.52 -1.24 -8.87
C VAL A 21 19.42 -1.05 -10.38
N ARG A 22 20.07 0.00 -10.93
CA ARG A 22 20.10 0.28 -12.38
C ARG A 22 20.74 -0.81 -13.22
N LYS A 23 21.60 -1.66 -12.63
CA LYS A 23 22.23 -2.80 -13.33
C LYS A 23 21.27 -3.98 -13.48
N LEU A 24 20.17 -4.01 -12.73
CA LEU A 24 19.19 -5.07 -12.82
C LEU A 24 18.16 -4.79 -13.94
N PRO A 25 17.93 -5.76 -14.85
CA PRO A 25 16.84 -5.67 -15.81
C PRO A 25 15.48 -5.61 -15.11
N PHE A 26 14.50 -4.97 -15.75
CA PHE A 26 13.12 -4.88 -15.27
C PHE A 26 12.54 -6.25 -14.86
N ASP A 27 12.65 -7.24 -15.75
CA ASP A 27 12.21 -8.62 -15.52
C ASP A 27 12.78 -9.21 -14.22
N THR A 28 14.06 -8.95 -13.93
CA THR A 28 14.68 -9.41 -12.68
C THR A 28 14.08 -8.71 -11.47
N LYS A 29 13.87 -7.40 -11.53
CA LYS A 29 13.31 -6.61 -10.41
C LYS A 29 11.88 -7.03 -10.10
N VAL A 30 11.09 -7.29 -11.14
CA VAL A 30 9.67 -7.70 -11.05
C VAL A 30 9.50 -9.17 -10.66
N LEU A 31 10.39 -10.07 -11.07
CA LEU A 31 10.30 -11.46 -10.64
C LEU A 31 10.94 -11.68 -9.25
N TRP A 32 11.85 -10.81 -8.81
CA TRP A 32 12.49 -10.89 -7.49
C TRP A 32 11.66 -10.22 -6.40
N GLN A 33 10.45 -10.70 -6.18
CA GLN A 33 9.56 -10.19 -5.14
C GLN A 33 8.63 -11.29 -4.59
N SER A 34 7.98 -11.01 -3.46
CA SER A 34 7.03 -11.89 -2.80
C SER A 34 7.58 -13.32 -2.61
N SER A 35 6.97 -14.30 -3.26
CA SER A 35 7.31 -15.73 -3.20
C SER A 35 8.71 -16.06 -3.74
N PHE A 36 9.27 -15.22 -4.60
CA PHE A 36 10.55 -15.44 -5.25
C PHE A 36 11.68 -14.67 -4.59
N VAL A 37 11.53 -14.20 -3.35
CA VAL A 37 12.69 -13.69 -2.57
C VAL A 37 13.54 -14.85 -2.07
N SER A 38 14.84 -14.62 -1.84
CA SER A 38 15.66 -15.57 -1.11
C SER A 38 15.31 -15.58 0.38
N PRO A 39 15.42 -16.71 1.06
CA PRO A 39 15.20 -16.80 2.49
C PRO A 39 16.31 -16.07 3.26
N GLY A 40 15.94 -15.31 4.29
CA GLY A 40 16.93 -14.75 5.22
C GLY A 40 17.54 -15.83 6.11
N ALA A 41 18.68 -15.54 6.73
CA ALA A 41 19.38 -16.46 7.63
C ALA A 41 18.49 -16.93 8.79
N GLN A 42 17.75 -16.00 9.41
CA GLN A 42 16.82 -16.32 10.50
C GLN A 42 15.71 -17.27 10.06
N PHE A 43 15.06 -17.01 8.91
CA PHE A 43 14.01 -17.89 8.38
C PHE A 43 14.56 -19.27 8.01
N THR A 44 15.75 -19.32 7.41
CA THR A 44 16.42 -20.58 7.07
C THR A 44 16.70 -21.40 8.33
N LYS A 45 17.22 -20.76 9.39
CA LYS A 45 17.42 -21.41 10.69
C LYS A 45 16.08 -21.90 11.27
N GLU A 46 15.05 -21.07 11.29
CA GLU A 46 13.75 -21.43 11.84
C GLU A 46 13.15 -22.67 11.14
N ILE A 47 13.20 -22.73 9.82
CA ILE A 47 12.64 -23.86 9.05
C ILE A 47 13.53 -25.11 9.10
N PHE A 48 14.85 -24.94 9.03
CA PHE A 48 15.75 -26.07 8.83
C PHE A 48 16.52 -26.52 10.08
N LEU A 49 16.50 -25.81 11.20
CA LEU A 49 17.31 -26.18 12.37
C LEU A 49 16.97 -27.59 12.89
N ILE A 50 15.68 -27.85 13.13
CA ILE A 50 15.22 -29.16 13.60
C ILE A 50 15.39 -30.20 12.49
N ALA A 51 15.03 -29.86 11.26
CA ALA A 51 15.25 -30.70 10.08
C ALA A 51 16.70 -31.18 9.93
N PHE A 52 17.69 -30.30 10.04
CA PHE A 52 19.11 -30.65 9.91
C PHE A 52 19.59 -31.52 11.07
N ILE A 53 19.22 -31.22 12.31
CA ILE A 53 19.62 -32.02 13.48
C ILE A 53 19.22 -33.49 13.29
N PHE A 54 18.00 -33.74 12.81
CA PHE A 54 17.51 -35.10 12.60
C PHE A 54 17.94 -35.72 11.27
N ALA A 55 18.25 -34.91 10.24
CA ALA A 55 18.78 -35.41 8.97
C ALA A 55 20.28 -35.74 9.01
N LEU A 56 21.08 -35.10 9.89
CA LEU A 56 22.54 -35.26 9.95
C LEU A 56 23.04 -36.72 9.99
N PRO A 57 22.49 -37.62 10.83
CA PRO A 57 22.90 -39.02 10.84
C PRO A 57 22.61 -39.73 9.52
N GLY A 58 21.48 -39.41 8.87
CA GLY A 58 21.10 -39.99 7.59
C GLY A 58 21.93 -39.46 6.42
N LEU A 59 22.29 -38.17 6.44
CA LEU A 59 23.22 -37.58 5.48
C LEU A 59 24.59 -38.24 5.58
N PHE A 60 25.10 -38.43 6.80
CA PHE A 60 26.38 -39.09 7.03
C PHE A 60 26.37 -40.57 6.61
N ALA A 61 25.34 -41.32 7.00
CA ALA A 61 25.17 -42.71 6.60
C ALA A 61 25.04 -42.87 5.07
N GLY A 62 24.29 -41.97 4.42
CA GLY A 62 24.15 -41.94 2.97
C GLY A 62 25.48 -41.66 2.26
N ALA A 63 26.25 -40.67 2.74
CA ALA A 63 27.58 -40.37 2.19
C ALA A 63 28.53 -41.57 2.32
N LEU A 64 28.52 -42.27 3.46
CA LEU A 64 29.31 -43.49 3.64
C LEU A 64 28.91 -44.61 2.68
N ARG A 65 27.62 -44.82 2.42
CA ARG A 65 27.14 -45.79 1.43
C ARG A 65 27.57 -45.44 0.01
N ILE A 66 27.52 -44.17 -0.37
CA ILE A 66 28.00 -43.74 -1.70
C ILE A 66 29.49 -44.05 -1.85
N ILE A 67 30.30 -43.75 -0.82
CA ILE A 67 31.76 -43.96 -0.88
C ILE A 67 32.11 -45.46 -0.83
N LYS A 68 31.47 -46.23 0.05
CA LYS A 68 31.84 -47.64 0.30
C LYS A 68 31.11 -48.63 -0.61
N GLU A 69 29.82 -48.44 -0.80
CA GLU A 69 28.92 -49.38 -1.50
C GLU A 69 28.64 -48.93 -2.94
N LYS A 70 29.03 -47.70 -3.31
CA LYS A 70 28.74 -47.09 -4.63
C LYS A 70 27.24 -47.13 -4.97
N ASP A 71 26.40 -46.97 -3.94
CA ASP A 71 24.94 -46.99 -4.08
C ASP A 71 24.46 -45.78 -4.89
N SER A 72 24.02 -46.03 -6.12
CA SER A 72 23.54 -45.02 -7.05
C SER A 72 22.19 -44.43 -6.66
N GLY A 73 21.32 -45.18 -5.98
CA GLY A 73 20.01 -44.70 -5.52
C GLY A 73 20.14 -43.68 -4.38
N VAL A 74 21.05 -43.96 -3.44
CA VAL A 74 21.40 -43.01 -2.36
C VAL A 74 22.08 -41.77 -2.91
N PHE A 75 22.96 -41.92 -3.90
CA PHE A 75 23.58 -40.79 -4.60
C PHE A 75 22.55 -39.85 -5.23
N ILE A 76 21.61 -40.38 -6.02
CA ILE A 76 20.55 -39.58 -6.66
C ILE A 76 19.71 -38.85 -5.60
N SER A 77 19.34 -39.52 -4.52
CA SER A 77 18.52 -38.95 -3.46
C SER A 77 19.22 -37.77 -2.75
N LEU A 78 20.50 -37.91 -2.42
CA LEU A 78 21.28 -36.83 -1.82
C LEU A 78 21.57 -35.69 -2.80
N ALA A 79 21.79 -35.99 -4.08
CA ALA A 79 21.96 -34.99 -5.12
C ALA A 79 20.68 -34.15 -5.33
N LEU A 80 19.50 -34.78 -5.32
CA LEU A 80 18.21 -34.09 -5.40
C LEU A 80 17.96 -33.21 -4.17
N LEU A 81 18.28 -33.68 -2.97
CA LEU A 81 18.21 -32.88 -1.74
C LEU A 81 19.15 -31.66 -1.80
N ALA A 82 20.39 -31.85 -2.26
CA ALA A 82 21.34 -30.75 -2.42
C ALA A 82 20.85 -29.74 -3.46
N GLY A 83 20.36 -30.21 -4.61
CA GLY A 83 19.77 -29.36 -5.65
C GLY A 83 18.56 -28.58 -5.14
N PHE A 84 17.67 -29.24 -4.39
CA PHE A 84 16.55 -28.58 -3.72
C PHE A 84 17.02 -27.50 -2.75
N PHE A 85 18.01 -27.79 -1.91
CA PHE A 85 18.51 -26.81 -0.93
C PHE A 85 19.10 -25.58 -1.63
N ILE A 86 19.87 -25.76 -2.71
CA ILE A 86 20.38 -24.65 -3.53
C ILE A 86 19.21 -23.83 -4.10
N LEU A 87 18.19 -24.49 -4.67
CA LEU A 87 17.01 -23.80 -5.19
C LEU A 87 16.23 -23.06 -4.09
N PHE A 88 16.12 -23.63 -2.90
CA PHE A 88 15.50 -23.00 -1.74
C PHE A 88 16.22 -21.72 -1.32
N LEU A 89 17.55 -21.72 -1.30
CA LEU A 89 18.34 -20.50 -1.02
C LEU A 89 18.12 -19.41 -2.07
N LEU A 90 17.66 -19.77 -3.27
CA LEU A 90 17.27 -18.82 -4.30
C LEU A 90 15.77 -18.45 -4.20
N VAL A 91 14.89 -19.36 -3.78
CA VAL A 91 13.43 -19.17 -3.78
C VAL A 91 12.85 -19.64 -2.44
N LYS A 92 12.55 -18.68 -1.58
CA LYS A 92 11.97 -18.89 -0.25
C LYS A 92 10.74 -19.78 -0.29
N ARG A 93 9.82 -19.62 -1.27
CA ARG A 93 8.56 -20.38 -1.35
C ARG A 93 8.76 -21.89 -1.42
N LEU A 94 9.94 -22.37 -1.85
CA LEU A 94 10.25 -23.79 -1.88
C LEU A 94 10.32 -24.44 -0.49
N TYR A 95 10.25 -23.66 0.60
CA TYR A 95 10.16 -24.18 1.97
C TYR A 95 9.03 -25.21 2.15
N VAL A 96 7.94 -25.12 1.37
CA VAL A 96 6.83 -26.08 1.42
C VAL A 96 7.24 -27.50 1.02
N PHE A 97 8.34 -27.65 0.27
CA PHE A 97 8.83 -28.94 -0.17
C PHE A 97 9.85 -29.58 0.77
N VAL A 98 10.28 -28.89 1.83
CA VAL A 98 11.34 -29.35 2.74
C VAL A 98 11.03 -30.74 3.31
N VAL A 99 9.78 -30.98 3.71
CA VAL A 99 9.35 -32.26 4.30
C VAL A 99 9.58 -33.43 3.34
N TYR A 100 9.29 -33.28 2.05
CA TYR A 100 9.45 -34.35 1.06
C TYR A 100 10.92 -34.78 0.94
N PHE A 101 11.84 -33.82 0.94
CA PHE A 101 13.26 -34.13 0.85
C PHE A 101 13.85 -34.68 2.15
N LEU A 102 13.30 -34.31 3.30
CA LEU A 102 13.68 -34.91 4.59
C LEU A 102 13.23 -36.37 4.71
N CYS A 103 12.06 -36.71 4.17
CA CYS A 103 11.59 -38.10 4.12
C CYS A 103 12.55 -39.05 3.39
N ALA A 104 13.34 -38.55 2.43
CA ALA A 104 14.35 -39.36 1.73
C ALA A 104 15.57 -39.70 2.62
N VAL A 105 15.87 -38.87 3.63
CA VAL A 105 17.07 -39.02 4.48
C VAL A 105 16.76 -39.74 5.79
N MET A 106 15.54 -39.62 6.31
CA MET A 106 15.17 -40.22 7.59
C MET A 106 15.35 -41.76 7.64
N PRO A 107 14.99 -42.55 6.61
CA PRO A 107 15.24 -44.00 6.62
C PRO A 107 16.72 -44.36 6.71
N LEU A 108 17.60 -43.56 6.09
CA LEU A 108 19.05 -43.75 6.17
C LEU A 108 19.55 -43.51 7.60
N ALA A 109 19.01 -42.51 8.30
CA ALA A 109 19.31 -42.27 9.71
C ALA A 109 18.90 -43.46 10.59
N GLY A 110 17.73 -44.07 10.31
CA GLY A 110 17.26 -45.27 11.02
C GLY A 110 18.13 -46.50 10.79
N SER A 111 18.68 -46.67 9.59
CA SER A 111 19.62 -47.77 9.29
C SER A 111 20.95 -47.64 10.05
N PHE A 112 21.37 -46.42 10.37
CA PHE A 112 22.58 -46.12 11.13
C PHE A 112 22.38 -46.31 12.64
N LEU A 113 21.20 -45.94 13.15
CA LEU A 113 20.81 -46.13 14.54
C LEU A 113 20.37 -47.58 14.78
N LYS A 114 21.34 -48.47 15.07
CA LYS A 114 21.16 -49.93 15.28
C LYS A 114 20.00 -50.35 16.22
N LYS A 115 19.42 -49.46 17.03
CA LYS A 115 18.27 -49.75 17.91
C LYS A 115 17.05 -48.92 17.50
N ARG A 116 16.01 -49.59 16.97
CA ARG A 116 14.73 -49.00 16.52
C ARG A 116 14.09 -48.04 17.53
N LYS A 117 14.20 -48.30 18.84
CA LYS A 117 13.63 -47.43 19.89
C LYS A 117 14.19 -46.00 19.90
N TYR A 118 15.47 -45.81 19.58
CA TYR A 118 16.07 -44.48 19.53
C TYR A 118 15.70 -43.74 18.25
N TYR A 119 15.47 -44.46 17.15
CA TYR A 119 14.95 -43.89 15.92
C TYR A 119 13.50 -43.40 16.08
N PHE A 120 12.63 -44.20 16.73
CA PHE A 120 11.26 -43.77 17.04
C PHE A 120 11.23 -42.60 18.02
N ALA A 121 12.07 -42.61 19.07
CA ALA A 121 12.21 -41.47 19.98
C ALA A 121 12.71 -40.22 19.25
N ALA A 122 13.68 -40.35 18.34
CA ALA A 122 14.16 -39.25 17.51
C ALA A 122 13.07 -38.71 16.57
N CYS A 123 12.30 -39.58 15.93
CA CYS A 123 11.17 -39.15 15.10
C CYS A 123 10.08 -38.46 15.94
N ALA A 124 9.74 -38.99 17.12
CA ALA A 124 8.78 -38.36 18.03
C ALA A 124 9.26 -36.97 18.50
N LEU A 125 10.55 -36.84 18.84
CA LEU A 125 11.18 -35.56 19.17
C LEU A 125 11.22 -34.60 17.98
N PHE A 126 11.42 -35.10 16.76
CA PHE A 126 11.33 -34.30 15.54
C PHE A 126 9.92 -33.76 15.32
N PHE A 127 8.88 -34.59 15.45
CA PHE A 127 7.48 -34.16 15.32
C PHE A 127 7.08 -33.20 16.44
N ALA A 128 7.48 -33.46 17.69
CA ALA A 128 7.26 -32.56 18.82
C ALA A 128 7.98 -31.21 18.62
N GLY A 129 9.24 -31.23 18.20
CA GLY A 129 9.99 -30.01 17.91
C GLY A 129 9.41 -29.22 16.72
N SER A 130 9.00 -29.91 15.67
CA SER A 130 8.39 -29.30 14.48
C SER A 130 7.02 -28.68 14.79
N THR A 131 6.21 -29.30 15.66
CA THR A 131 4.93 -28.74 16.11
C THR A 131 5.13 -27.51 16.99
N MET A 132 6.10 -27.52 17.91
CA MET A 132 6.46 -26.33 18.69
C MET A 132 7.03 -25.19 17.83
N GLN A 133 7.85 -25.51 16.83
CA GLN A 133 8.32 -24.53 15.84
C GLN A 133 7.17 -24.00 14.99
N TRP A 134 6.20 -24.85 14.64
CA TRP A 134 5.01 -24.43 13.91
C TRP A 134 4.20 -23.42 14.71
N GLU A 135 3.94 -23.67 16.00
CA GLU A 135 3.21 -22.72 16.86
C GLU A 135 3.92 -21.37 17.02
N THR A 136 5.25 -21.33 16.97
CA THR A 136 6.04 -20.10 17.08
C THR A 136 6.22 -19.37 15.73
N ALA A 137 6.29 -20.10 14.61
CA ALA A 137 6.45 -19.55 13.26
C ALA A 137 5.12 -19.17 12.61
N TYR A 138 4.03 -19.89 12.91
CA TYR A 138 2.71 -19.72 12.29
C TYR A 138 2.06 -18.34 12.55
N PRO A 139 2.12 -17.75 13.77
CA PRO A 139 1.64 -16.39 14.00
C PRO A 139 2.38 -15.35 13.16
N LYS A 140 3.69 -15.54 12.94
CA LYS A 140 4.51 -14.66 12.07
C LYS A 140 4.15 -14.79 10.59
N LEU A 141 3.65 -15.95 10.15
CA LEU A 141 3.16 -16.18 8.79
C LEU A 141 1.76 -15.59 8.54
N LYS A 142 0.93 -15.43 9.59
CA LYS A 142 -0.43 -14.86 9.49
C LYS A 142 -0.48 -13.34 9.43
N ASN A 143 0.57 -12.64 9.86
CA ASN A 143 0.62 -11.17 9.89
C ASN A 143 0.85 -10.56 8.50
N VAL A 144 0.06 -10.97 7.50
CA VAL A 144 -0.24 -10.08 6.39
C VAL A 144 -1.46 -9.29 6.86
N PRO A 145 -1.32 -8.05 7.36
CA PRO A 145 -2.49 -7.20 7.54
C PRO A 145 -3.19 -7.21 6.18
N ARG A 146 -4.40 -7.80 6.13
CA ARG A 146 -5.31 -7.68 4.99
C ARG A 146 -5.63 -6.19 4.91
N ARG A 147 -4.77 -5.42 4.23
CA ARG A 147 -4.94 -3.98 4.10
C ARG A 147 -6.24 -3.77 3.34
N ILE A 148 -7.26 -3.40 4.10
CA ILE A 148 -8.38 -2.55 3.74
C ILE A 148 -8.94 -2.86 2.34
N ASN A 149 -9.50 -4.07 2.20
CA ASN A 149 -10.28 -4.48 1.03
C ASN A 149 -11.44 -3.50 0.74
N SER A 150 -11.92 -2.78 1.76
CA SER A 150 -13.04 -1.85 1.64
C SER A 150 -12.77 -0.68 0.68
N TYR A 151 -11.56 -0.12 0.60
CA TYR A 151 -11.26 0.96 -0.35
C TYR A 151 -11.37 0.48 -1.80
N LYS A 152 -10.89 -0.74 -2.06
CA LYS A 152 -10.99 -1.37 -3.37
C LYS A 152 -12.44 -1.70 -3.72
N GLN A 153 -13.20 -2.25 -2.77
CA GLN A 153 -14.63 -2.51 -2.94
C GLN A 153 -15.41 -1.22 -3.20
N ALA A 154 -15.11 -0.15 -2.47
CA ALA A 154 -15.73 1.16 -2.68
C ALA A 154 -15.42 1.73 -4.07
N LEU A 155 -14.17 1.60 -4.54
CA LEU A 155 -13.79 1.97 -5.90
C LEU A 155 -14.59 1.17 -6.94
N ILE A 156 -14.61 -0.17 -6.84
CA ILE A 156 -15.33 -1.03 -7.80
C ILE A 156 -16.82 -0.72 -7.80
N LYS A 157 -17.42 -0.54 -6.62
CA LYS A 157 -18.83 -0.13 -6.48
C LYS A 157 -19.08 1.19 -7.21
N HIS A 158 -18.27 2.21 -6.93
CA HIS A 158 -18.41 3.52 -7.57
C HIS A 158 -18.26 3.44 -9.10
N MET A 159 -17.29 2.67 -9.60
CA MET A 159 -17.10 2.49 -11.04
C MET A 159 -18.32 1.82 -11.69
N ASN A 160 -18.82 0.73 -11.11
CA ASN A 160 -20.01 0.02 -11.62
C ASN A 160 -21.26 0.90 -11.65
N GLU A 161 -21.38 1.87 -10.73
CA GLU A 161 -22.51 2.79 -10.65
C GLU A 161 -22.40 4.00 -11.62
N ASN A 162 -21.17 4.44 -11.95
CA ASN A 162 -20.95 5.75 -12.57
C ASN A 162 -20.18 5.73 -13.90
N ILE A 163 -19.60 4.60 -14.32
CA ILE A 163 -18.84 4.47 -15.57
C ILE A 163 -19.56 3.54 -16.55
N PRO A 164 -19.53 3.84 -17.87
CA PRO A 164 -20.13 2.97 -18.87
C PRO A 164 -19.58 1.53 -18.85
N PRO A 165 -20.43 0.50 -18.85
CA PRO A 165 -20.00 -0.90 -18.99
C PRO A 165 -19.12 -1.09 -20.23
N GLY A 166 -18.10 -1.96 -20.13
CA GLY A 166 -17.16 -2.23 -21.23
C GLY A 166 -16.03 -1.20 -21.38
N SER A 167 -16.01 -0.13 -20.56
CA SER A 167 -14.92 0.86 -20.59
C SER A 167 -13.54 0.21 -20.36
N VAL A 168 -12.52 0.80 -20.99
CA VAL A 168 -11.12 0.33 -20.88
C VAL A 168 -10.37 1.09 -19.80
N LEU A 169 -9.84 0.35 -18.82
CA LEU A 169 -9.15 0.89 -17.66
C LEU A 169 -7.64 0.67 -17.75
N LEU A 170 -6.87 1.73 -17.50
CA LEU A 170 -5.45 1.65 -17.19
C LEU A 170 -5.27 1.60 -15.67
N CYS A 171 -4.65 0.54 -15.16
CA CYS A 171 -4.42 0.37 -13.72
C CYS A 171 -3.16 -0.44 -13.46
N ASN A 172 -2.72 -0.48 -12.20
CA ASN A 172 -1.67 -1.39 -11.78
C ASN A 172 -2.08 -2.86 -12.07
N ILE A 173 -1.13 -3.66 -12.55
CA ILE A 173 -1.31 -5.08 -12.83
C ILE A 173 -1.75 -5.89 -11.61
N GLY A 174 -1.44 -5.44 -10.39
CA GLY A 174 -1.86 -6.10 -9.15
C GLY A 174 -3.37 -6.03 -8.87
N ILE A 175 -4.07 -4.99 -9.36
CA ILE A 175 -5.53 -4.83 -9.16
C ILE A 175 -6.35 -5.25 -10.38
N ALA A 176 -5.73 -5.31 -11.57
CA ALA A 176 -6.41 -5.62 -12.82
C ALA A 176 -7.28 -6.90 -12.79
N PRO A 177 -6.80 -8.06 -12.28
CA PRO A 177 -7.60 -9.29 -12.28
C PRO A 177 -8.87 -9.19 -11.43
N GLU A 178 -8.79 -8.48 -10.30
CA GLU A 178 -9.93 -8.29 -9.42
C GLU A 178 -10.97 -7.36 -10.05
N ILE A 179 -10.55 -6.36 -10.81
CA ILE A 179 -11.47 -5.49 -11.55
C ILE A 179 -12.20 -6.30 -12.60
N VAL A 180 -11.47 -7.01 -13.47
CA VAL A 180 -12.06 -7.82 -14.55
C VAL A 180 -13.00 -8.90 -14.00
N HIS A 181 -12.68 -9.49 -12.84
CA HIS A 181 -13.53 -10.50 -12.22
C HIS A 181 -14.84 -9.95 -11.63
N ASN A 182 -14.84 -8.71 -11.11
CA ASN A 182 -15.96 -8.13 -10.35
C ASN A 182 -16.71 -7.01 -11.10
N SER A 183 -16.43 -6.81 -12.39
CA SER A 183 -17.04 -5.74 -13.19
C SER A 183 -17.11 -6.12 -14.67
N SER A 184 -17.74 -5.25 -15.47
CA SER A 184 -17.80 -5.38 -16.93
C SER A 184 -16.66 -4.66 -17.65
N PHE A 185 -15.66 -4.16 -16.92
CA PHE A 185 -14.57 -3.37 -17.49
C PHE A 185 -13.44 -4.23 -18.04
N SER A 186 -12.78 -3.71 -19.07
CA SER A 186 -11.53 -4.29 -19.59
C SER A 186 -10.33 -3.56 -19.01
N THR A 187 -9.19 -4.25 -18.85
CA THR A 187 -7.94 -3.62 -18.37
C THR A 187 -6.84 -3.71 -19.40
N VAL A 188 -6.05 -2.63 -19.55
CA VAL A 188 -4.89 -2.59 -20.46
C VAL A 188 -3.81 -3.58 -20.06
N LEU A 189 -3.60 -3.73 -18.75
CA LEU A 189 -2.65 -4.67 -18.15
C LEU A 189 -3.37 -5.90 -17.60
N HIS A 190 -2.68 -7.03 -17.61
CA HIS A 190 -3.14 -8.30 -17.04
C HIS A 190 -1.99 -8.99 -16.30
N ASN A 191 -2.29 -9.73 -15.23
CA ASN A 191 -1.29 -10.36 -14.34
C ASN A 191 -0.56 -11.61 -14.90
N HIS A 192 -0.64 -11.90 -16.21
CA HIS A 192 0.07 -13.02 -16.83
C HIS A 192 1.54 -12.65 -17.10
N TYR A 193 2.30 -12.49 -16.02
CA TYR A 193 3.70 -12.07 -16.04
C TYR A 193 4.64 -13.02 -16.77
N GLU A 194 4.20 -14.24 -17.05
CA GLU A 194 4.93 -15.25 -17.83
C GLU A 194 5.17 -14.78 -19.27
N GLU A 195 4.25 -13.98 -19.83
CA GLU A 195 4.35 -13.48 -21.20
C GLU A 195 5.26 -12.24 -21.31
N LYS A 196 6.23 -12.27 -22.23
CA LYS A 196 7.17 -11.15 -22.41
C LYS A 196 6.46 -9.86 -22.82
N ASN A 197 5.49 -9.93 -23.73
CA ASN A 197 4.75 -8.76 -24.20
C ASN A 197 4.02 -8.03 -23.07
N ILE A 198 3.49 -8.78 -22.09
CA ILE A 198 2.84 -8.22 -20.91
C ILE A 198 3.87 -7.53 -20.00
N ARG A 199 5.05 -8.12 -19.82
CA ARG A 199 6.14 -7.49 -19.05
C ARG A 199 6.64 -6.21 -19.69
N ASP A 200 6.90 -6.22 -21.00
CA ASP A 200 7.32 -5.04 -21.76
C ASP A 200 6.27 -3.92 -21.67
N LYS A 201 4.98 -4.27 -21.81
CA LYS A 201 3.87 -3.32 -21.66
C LYS A 201 3.78 -2.76 -20.23
N THR A 202 3.99 -3.60 -19.22
CA THR A 202 3.99 -3.18 -17.80
C THR A 202 5.17 -2.25 -17.51
N GLU A 203 6.35 -2.56 -18.05
CA GLU A 203 7.54 -1.70 -17.94
C GLU A 203 7.28 -0.33 -18.56
N ALA A 204 6.72 -0.29 -19.77
CA ALA A 204 6.37 0.95 -20.46
C ALA A 204 5.34 1.77 -19.66
N PHE A 205 4.30 1.14 -19.12
CA PHE A 205 3.34 1.83 -18.25
C PHE A 205 4.02 2.44 -17.03
N TYR A 206 4.79 1.64 -16.28
CA TYR A 206 5.46 2.14 -15.07
C TYR A 206 6.46 3.25 -15.38
N LYS A 207 7.22 3.15 -16.47
CA LYS A 207 8.09 4.24 -16.92
C LYS A 207 7.29 5.51 -17.23
N SER A 208 6.18 5.39 -17.95
CA SER A 208 5.33 6.54 -18.30
C SER A 208 4.74 7.23 -17.06
N MET A 209 4.43 6.47 -16.00
CA MET A 209 3.94 7.00 -14.73
C MET A 209 4.96 7.94 -14.05
N TYR A 210 6.26 7.71 -14.23
CA TYR A 210 7.33 8.56 -13.67
C TYR A 210 7.96 9.51 -14.69
N ALA A 211 7.42 9.55 -15.91
CA ALA A 211 7.79 10.48 -16.96
C ALA A 211 6.86 11.70 -16.91
N SER A 212 6.70 12.44 -18.01
CA SER A 212 5.76 13.56 -18.09
C SER A 212 4.30 13.11 -18.19
N GLU A 213 3.36 14.00 -17.85
CA GLU A 213 1.92 13.76 -18.04
C GLU A 213 1.59 13.39 -19.49
N LYS A 214 2.24 14.06 -20.46
CA LYS A 214 2.03 13.79 -21.89
C LYS A 214 2.44 12.37 -22.26
N GLU A 215 3.59 11.88 -21.77
CA GLU A 215 4.04 10.51 -22.05
C GLU A 215 3.11 9.46 -21.45
N LEU A 216 2.57 9.70 -20.25
CA LEU A 216 1.53 8.84 -19.68
C LEU A 216 0.24 8.86 -20.51
N TYR A 217 -0.18 10.03 -20.98
CA TYR A 217 -1.33 10.16 -21.88
C TYR A 217 -1.11 9.44 -23.22
N ASP A 218 0.06 9.59 -23.83
CA ASP A 218 0.41 8.92 -25.09
C ASP A 218 0.37 7.39 -24.93
N PHE A 219 0.86 6.86 -23.80
CA PHE A 219 0.71 5.44 -23.47
C PHE A 219 -0.76 5.03 -23.32
N ALA A 220 -1.56 5.79 -22.56
CA ALA A 220 -2.98 5.50 -22.36
C ALA A 220 -3.73 5.47 -23.70
N LYS A 221 -3.47 6.46 -24.56
CA LYS A 221 -4.04 6.57 -25.90
C LYS A 221 -3.64 5.41 -26.80
N GLN A 222 -2.38 5.00 -26.78
CA GLN A 222 -1.87 3.87 -27.58
C GLN A 222 -2.68 2.59 -27.33
N TYR A 223 -3.12 2.37 -26.09
CA TYR A 223 -3.89 1.18 -25.70
C TYR A 223 -5.40 1.43 -25.55
N GLY A 224 -5.90 2.59 -25.98
CA GLY A 224 -7.32 2.92 -25.93
C GLY A 224 -7.89 3.01 -24.51
N ALA A 225 -7.08 3.35 -23.50
CA ALA A 225 -7.56 3.53 -22.14
C ALA A 225 -8.43 4.79 -22.02
N GLU A 226 -9.59 4.64 -21.40
CA GLU A 226 -10.56 5.71 -21.17
C GLU A 226 -10.49 6.26 -19.75
N TYR A 227 -10.03 5.43 -18.81
CA TYR A 227 -9.86 5.80 -17.40
C TYR A 227 -8.55 5.29 -16.85
N LEU A 228 -8.01 6.01 -15.85
CA LEU A 228 -6.81 5.63 -15.11
C LEU A 228 -7.16 5.44 -13.63
N ILE A 229 -6.82 4.28 -13.09
CA ILE A 229 -6.82 4.03 -11.65
C ILE A 229 -5.42 4.29 -11.12
N TYR A 230 -5.31 5.34 -10.33
CA TYR A 230 -4.12 5.73 -9.59
C TYR A 230 -4.24 5.26 -8.14
N HIS A 231 -3.14 4.87 -7.52
CA HIS A 231 -3.06 4.57 -6.09
C HIS A 231 -1.81 5.21 -5.49
N TRP A 232 -1.85 5.52 -4.20
CA TRP A 232 -0.81 6.31 -3.55
C TRP A 232 0.57 5.66 -3.57
N GLU A 233 0.67 4.33 -3.69
CA GLU A 233 1.94 3.60 -3.69
C GLU A 233 2.81 3.96 -4.90
N PHE A 234 2.22 4.48 -6.00
CA PHE A 234 3.02 5.07 -7.08
C PHE A 234 3.91 6.21 -6.58
N LEU A 235 3.46 7.01 -5.62
CA LEU A 235 4.26 8.10 -5.07
C LEU A 235 5.08 7.66 -3.85
N PHE A 236 4.43 7.15 -2.81
CA PHE A 236 5.08 7.00 -1.50
C PHE A 236 5.84 5.67 -1.31
N ASP A 237 5.55 4.61 -2.07
CA ASP A 237 6.26 3.34 -1.88
C ASP A 237 7.67 3.43 -2.49
N LYS A 238 8.68 3.49 -1.62
CA LYS A 238 10.11 3.46 -1.96
C LYS A 238 10.75 2.12 -1.59
N SER A 239 9.96 1.09 -1.31
CA SER A 239 10.47 -0.23 -0.97
C SER A 239 11.16 -0.89 -2.17
N VAL A 240 11.94 -1.94 -1.91
CA VAL A 240 12.56 -2.77 -2.95
C VAL A 240 11.55 -3.52 -3.84
N ASN A 241 10.26 -3.50 -3.49
CA ASN A 241 9.18 -4.10 -4.28
C ASN A 241 8.34 -3.05 -5.02
N SER A 242 8.57 -1.76 -4.74
CA SER A 242 7.82 -0.66 -5.34
C SER A 242 7.96 -0.61 -6.86
N MET A 243 6.96 -0.03 -7.52
CA MET A 243 7.04 0.27 -8.95
C MET A 243 8.19 1.25 -9.23
N ARG A 244 8.50 2.17 -8.30
CA ARG A 244 9.65 3.09 -8.39
C ARG A 244 10.97 2.33 -8.51
N TYR A 245 11.19 1.33 -7.67
CA TYR A 245 12.36 0.46 -7.74
C TYR A 245 12.44 -0.28 -9.07
N GLN A 246 11.31 -0.80 -9.55
CA GLN A 246 11.25 -1.60 -10.78
C GLN A 246 11.72 -0.82 -12.02
N VAL A 247 11.49 0.49 -12.07
CA VAL A 247 11.84 1.36 -13.21
C VAL A 247 12.89 2.42 -12.89
N ASP A 248 13.69 2.22 -11.84
CA ASP A 248 14.79 3.11 -11.44
C ASP A 248 14.36 4.55 -11.06
N ALA A 249 13.09 4.75 -10.70
CA ALA A 249 12.52 6.04 -10.28
C ALA A 249 12.61 6.26 -8.76
N MET A 250 13.78 5.99 -8.18
CA MET A 250 13.98 6.08 -6.72
C MET A 250 13.99 7.52 -6.19
N ASN A 251 14.27 8.50 -7.04
CA ASN A 251 14.14 9.93 -6.75
C ASN A 251 13.11 10.52 -7.74
N LEU A 252 12.05 11.15 -7.23
CA LEU A 252 10.96 11.66 -8.06
C LEU A 252 11.05 13.18 -8.22
N PHE A 253 10.93 13.62 -9.46
CA PHE A 253 10.74 15.04 -9.78
C PHE A 253 9.27 15.40 -9.65
N LYS A 254 8.97 16.59 -9.13
CA LYS A 254 7.58 17.10 -9.01
C LYS A 254 6.91 17.33 -10.37
N SER A 255 7.68 17.29 -11.46
CA SER A 255 7.17 17.38 -12.84
C SER A 255 6.59 16.05 -13.36
N CYS A 256 6.86 14.92 -12.71
CA CYS A 256 6.41 13.62 -13.20
C CYS A 256 4.90 13.41 -13.06
N ALA A 257 4.32 12.54 -13.90
CA ALA A 257 2.90 12.23 -13.91
C ALA A 257 2.42 11.69 -12.55
N ALA A 258 3.18 10.80 -11.91
CA ALA A 258 2.86 10.24 -10.60
C ALA A 258 2.66 11.31 -9.53
N TYR A 259 3.50 12.35 -9.52
CA TYR A 259 3.38 13.47 -8.60
C TYR A 259 2.18 14.35 -8.94
N LYS A 260 2.00 14.70 -10.21
CA LYS A 260 0.89 15.56 -10.65
C LYS A 260 -0.48 14.92 -10.41
N LEU A 261 -0.62 13.63 -10.70
CA LEU A 261 -1.84 12.86 -10.37
C LEU A 261 -2.12 12.81 -8.86
N HIS A 262 -1.08 12.91 -8.04
CA HIS A 262 -1.21 12.84 -6.59
C HIS A 262 -1.57 14.19 -5.94
N PHE A 263 -0.93 15.27 -6.36
CA PHE A 263 -0.99 16.56 -5.65
C PHE A 263 -1.41 17.75 -6.51
N ASP A 264 -1.57 17.56 -7.82
CA ASP A 264 -1.83 18.64 -8.77
C ASP A 264 -3.02 18.30 -9.68
N GLU A 265 -4.04 17.62 -9.13
CA GLU A 265 -5.17 17.09 -9.91
C GLU A 265 -5.97 18.16 -10.66
N LYS A 266 -5.90 19.41 -10.20
CA LYS A 266 -6.62 20.55 -10.79
C LYS A 266 -5.93 21.12 -12.03
N ASN A 267 -4.65 20.81 -12.24
CA ASN A 267 -3.86 21.41 -13.31
C ASN A 267 -3.50 20.44 -14.44
N LEU A 268 -3.91 19.18 -14.35
CA LEU A 268 -3.76 18.17 -15.39
C LEU A 268 -4.52 18.58 -16.67
N GLU A 269 -3.91 18.36 -17.84
CA GLU A 269 -4.45 18.67 -19.17
C GLU A 269 -5.21 17.49 -19.79
N HIS A 270 -4.83 16.26 -19.44
CA HIS A 270 -5.35 15.03 -20.06
C HIS A 270 -6.12 14.11 -19.11
N PHE A 271 -6.08 14.41 -17.81
CA PHE A 271 -6.63 13.55 -16.76
C PHE A 271 -7.51 14.37 -15.82
N SER A 272 -8.79 14.02 -15.71
CA SER A 272 -9.72 14.67 -14.79
C SER A 272 -10.11 13.72 -13.69
N LEU A 273 -9.88 14.13 -12.44
CA LEU A 273 -10.24 13.35 -11.27
C LEU A 273 -11.75 13.28 -11.14
N ILE A 274 -12.32 12.07 -11.11
CA ILE A 274 -13.76 11.85 -10.96
C ILE A 274 -14.14 11.16 -9.65
N TYR A 275 -13.20 10.47 -9.00
CA TYR A 275 -13.43 9.82 -7.72
C TYR A 275 -12.12 9.66 -6.95
N GLN A 276 -12.19 9.72 -5.63
CA GLN A 276 -11.10 9.34 -4.75
C GLN A 276 -11.61 8.74 -3.43
N ASN A 277 -10.78 7.90 -2.83
CA ASN A 277 -10.84 7.53 -1.42
C ASN A 277 -9.42 7.56 -0.85
N ASP A 278 -9.21 7.18 0.41
CA ASP A 278 -7.88 7.26 1.06
C ASP A 278 -6.76 6.46 0.37
N TYR A 279 -7.08 5.55 -0.56
CA TYR A 279 -6.09 4.72 -1.24
C TYR A 279 -6.02 4.95 -2.75
N TYR A 280 -7.16 5.12 -3.40
CA TYR A 280 -7.31 5.16 -4.86
C TYR A 280 -7.84 6.50 -5.34
N ARG A 281 -7.38 6.91 -6.53
CA ARG A 281 -7.95 7.96 -7.35
C ARG A 281 -8.33 7.37 -8.70
N LEU A 282 -9.43 7.87 -9.26
CA LEU A 282 -9.94 7.46 -10.56
C LEU A 282 -10.01 8.70 -11.45
N PHE A 283 -9.32 8.64 -12.58
CA PHE A 283 -9.26 9.72 -13.55
C PHE A 283 -9.96 9.31 -14.85
N LYS A 284 -10.71 10.24 -15.43
CA LYS A 284 -11.16 10.15 -16.82
C LYS A 284 -10.09 10.72 -17.73
N ILE A 285 -9.76 9.98 -18.80
CA ILE A 285 -8.75 10.35 -19.79
C ILE A 285 -9.44 11.06 -20.95
N HIS A 286 -8.87 12.17 -21.41
CA HIS A 286 -9.41 12.91 -22.54
C HIS A 286 -8.27 13.53 -23.40
N PRO A 287 -8.52 13.79 -24.69
CA PRO A 287 -7.49 14.33 -25.58
C PRO A 287 -6.94 15.67 -25.16
N ARG A 288 -7.82 16.57 -24.71
CA ARG A 288 -7.45 17.89 -24.18
C ARG A 288 -8.64 18.49 -23.44
N GLY A 289 -8.40 19.08 -22.29
CA GLY A 289 -9.38 19.96 -21.64
C GLY A 289 -9.46 19.74 -20.14
N LYS A 290 -9.15 20.79 -19.39
CA LYS A 290 -9.30 20.76 -17.93
C LYS A 290 -10.77 20.64 -17.56
N GLN A 291 -11.16 19.54 -16.95
CA GLN A 291 -12.42 19.47 -16.20
C GLN A 291 -12.12 19.61 -14.72
N ALA A 292 -12.84 20.53 -14.07
CA ALA A 292 -12.79 20.65 -12.62
C ALA A 292 -13.23 19.31 -12.00
N PRO A 293 -12.59 18.88 -10.89
CA PRO A 293 -13.07 17.73 -10.14
C PRO A 293 -14.55 17.92 -9.73
N PRO A 294 -15.31 16.83 -9.54
CA PRO A 294 -16.68 16.90 -9.05
C PRO A 294 -16.77 17.71 -7.75
N ALA A 295 -17.82 18.53 -7.62
CA ALA A 295 -18.07 19.32 -6.42
C ALA A 295 -18.23 18.46 -5.15
N THR A 296 -18.59 17.18 -5.31
CA THR A 296 -18.83 16.20 -4.24
C THR A 296 -17.63 15.30 -3.95
N LEU A 297 -16.42 15.64 -4.43
CA LEU A 297 -15.24 14.80 -4.22
C LEU A 297 -14.91 14.71 -2.72
N GLU A 298 -14.89 13.49 -2.19
CA GLU A 298 -14.53 13.25 -0.78
C GLU A 298 -13.08 13.67 -0.53
N TYR A 299 -12.83 14.42 0.53
CA TYR A 299 -11.47 14.78 0.93
C TYR A 299 -10.74 13.55 1.47
N ALA A 300 -9.55 13.28 0.93
CA ALA A 300 -8.69 12.17 1.34
C ALA A 300 -7.32 12.73 1.76
N PRO A 301 -6.94 12.63 3.05
CA PRO A 301 -5.70 13.22 3.58
C PRO A 301 -4.43 12.82 2.82
N PHE A 302 -4.37 11.57 2.33
CA PHE A 302 -3.23 11.04 1.57
C PHE A 302 -2.85 11.88 0.36
N PHE A 303 -3.82 12.56 -0.25
CA PHE A 303 -3.59 13.37 -1.44
C PHE A 303 -3.50 14.87 -1.15
N ASN A 304 -3.41 15.27 0.12
CA ASN A 304 -3.20 16.67 0.46
C ASN A 304 -1.70 17.02 0.43
N LYS A 305 -1.31 17.79 -0.60
CA LYS A 305 0.05 18.32 -0.76
C LYS A 305 0.57 19.05 0.48
N LEU A 306 -0.29 19.80 1.18
CA LEU A 306 0.12 20.62 2.32
C LEU A 306 0.51 19.79 3.55
N VAL A 307 0.05 18.53 3.62
CA VAL A 307 0.41 17.58 4.69
C VAL A 307 1.75 16.91 4.38
N PHE A 308 1.99 16.59 3.09
CA PHE A 308 3.11 15.76 2.66
C PHE A 308 4.28 16.54 2.05
N GLU A 309 4.19 17.87 1.94
CA GLU A 309 5.30 18.71 1.51
C GLU A 309 5.70 19.77 2.55
N PRO A 310 7.01 19.94 2.81
CA PRO A 310 7.50 21.03 3.63
C PRO A 310 7.29 22.38 2.92
N GLN A 311 6.69 23.35 3.61
CA GLN A 311 6.34 24.66 3.02
C GLN A 311 7.55 25.59 2.85
N ASN A 312 8.65 25.32 3.55
CA ASN A 312 9.84 26.18 3.61
C ASN A 312 11.09 25.53 3.00
N ARG A 313 10.94 24.39 2.31
CA ARG A 313 12.06 23.61 1.79
C ARG A 313 11.77 23.13 0.38
N ILE A 314 12.69 23.42 -0.53
CA ILE A 314 12.68 22.89 -1.89
C ILE A 314 13.94 22.06 -2.07
N LEU A 315 13.77 20.83 -2.55
CA LEU A 315 14.88 19.91 -2.81
C LEU A 315 15.24 19.91 -4.29
N TYR A 316 16.53 19.86 -4.58
CA TYR A 316 17.07 19.65 -5.92
C TYR A 316 18.12 18.56 -5.87
N MET A 317 18.32 17.86 -6.99
CA MET A 317 19.45 16.97 -7.14
C MET A 317 20.64 17.73 -7.74
N ASP A 318 21.83 17.52 -7.20
CA ASP A 318 23.06 18.09 -7.75
C ASP A 318 23.26 17.63 -9.20
N GLY A 319 23.53 18.58 -10.08
CA GLY A 319 23.68 18.34 -11.52
C GLY A 319 22.39 18.01 -12.28
N MET A 320 21.21 18.13 -11.67
CA MET A 320 19.91 18.01 -12.38
C MET A 320 18.91 19.10 -11.98
N ARG A 321 19.40 20.31 -11.64
CA ARG A 321 18.52 21.43 -11.26
C ARG A 321 17.57 21.83 -12.38
N GLU A 322 17.99 21.72 -13.63
CA GLU A 322 17.16 22.00 -14.80
C GLU A 322 15.97 21.05 -14.96
N LYS A 323 16.01 19.85 -14.35
CA LYS A 323 14.87 18.91 -14.35
C LYS A 323 13.78 19.29 -13.35
N GLY A 324 14.07 20.25 -12.47
CA GLY A 324 13.13 20.78 -11.49
C GLY A 324 13.28 20.18 -10.09
N PRO A 325 12.37 20.54 -9.17
CA PRO A 325 12.45 20.15 -7.78
C PRO A 325 12.10 18.67 -7.56
N LEU A 326 12.68 18.09 -6.51
CA LEU A 326 12.41 16.73 -6.05
C LEU A 326 11.27 16.69 -5.02
N PHE A 327 10.59 15.55 -4.97
CA PHE A 327 9.68 15.19 -3.89
C PHE A 327 10.47 14.73 -2.65
N ASP A 328 10.12 15.23 -1.47
CA ASP A 328 10.80 14.92 -0.19
C ASP A 328 10.23 13.62 0.42
N ASP A 329 10.78 12.49 -0.02
CA ASP A 329 10.36 11.16 0.45
C ASP A 329 10.48 10.99 1.97
N ASP A 330 11.51 11.57 2.59
CA ASP A 330 11.77 11.39 4.02
C ASP A 330 10.77 12.18 4.86
N TYR A 331 10.47 13.42 4.45
CA TYR A 331 9.39 14.21 5.06
C TYR A 331 8.04 13.51 4.91
N ALA A 332 7.70 13.06 3.70
CA ALA A 332 6.44 12.40 3.43
C ALA A 332 6.27 11.10 4.22
N ARG A 333 7.32 10.28 4.32
CA ARG A 333 7.30 9.03 5.10
C ARG A 333 7.04 9.29 6.59
N ALA A 334 7.66 10.33 7.16
CA ALA A 334 7.46 10.69 8.56
C ALA A 334 6.00 11.10 8.86
N LYS A 335 5.29 11.63 7.87
CA LYS A 335 3.87 11.98 7.97
C LYS A 335 2.93 10.80 7.74
N MET A 336 3.32 9.87 6.87
CA MET A 336 2.48 8.76 6.41
C MET A 336 1.90 7.93 7.55
N ASP A 337 2.70 7.56 8.55
CA ASP A 337 2.25 6.75 9.70
C ASP A 337 1.21 7.49 10.55
N SER A 338 1.36 8.82 10.69
CA SER A 338 0.41 9.65 11.45
C SER A 338 -0.93 9.73 10.73
N VAL A 339 -0.90 9.94 9.41
CA VAL A 339 -2.12 9.98 8.58
C VAL A 339 -2.82 8.62 8.57
N TRP A 340 -2.07 7.53 8.42
CA TRP A 340 -2.63 6.16 8.47
C TRP A 340 -3.32 5.84 9.79
N ALA A 341 -2.83 6.41 10.88
CA ALA A 341 -3.38 6.17 12.21
C ALA A 341 -4.63 7.01 12.53
N MET A 342 -4.97 8.03 11.72
CA MET A 342 -6.09 8.93 11.99
C MET A 342 -7.43 8.20 12.19
N PRO A 343 -7.83 7.19 11.38
CA PRO A 343 -9.07 6.47 11.61
C PRO A 343 -9.09 5.73 12.96
N GLN A 344 -8.00 5.07 13.34
CA GLN A 344 -7.92 4.39 14.64
C GLN A 344 -7.87 5.39 15.80
N MET A 345 -7.15 6.50 15.64
CA MET A 345 -7.14 7.60 16.61
C MET A 345 -8.55 8.14 16.81
N LYS A 346 -9.32 8.36 15.74
CA LYS A 346 -10.70 8.83 15.82
C LYS A 346 -11.56 7.84 16.61
N SER A 347 -11.54 6.55 16.25
CA SER A 347 -12.32 5.53 16.96
C SER A 347 -11.96 5.46 18.44
N ARG A 348 -10.68 5.65 18.79
CA ARG A 348 -10.24 5.73 20.19
C ARG A 348 -10.79 6.98 20.87
N ALA A 349 -10.69 8.15 20.24
CA ALA A 349 -11.21 9.41 20.78
C ALA A 349 -12.73 9.35 21.03
N ASP A 350 -13.49 8.82 20.06
CA ASP A 350 -14.93 8.59 20.21
C ASP A 350 -15.23 7.67 21.41
N SER A 351 -14.43 6.60 21.58
CA SER A 351 -14.59 5.67 22.71
C SER A 351 -14.25 6.30 24.05
N GLU A 352 -13.21 7.12 24.15
CA GLU A 352 -12.85 7.82 25.39
C GLU A 352 -13.90 8.88 25.75
N ALA A 353 -14.42 9.61 24.75
CA ALA A 353 -15.52 10.54 24.96
C ALA A 353 -16.78 9.82 25.48
N ALA A 354 -17.11 8.65 24.93
CA ALA A 354 -18.26 7.85 25.39
C ALA A 354 -18.10 7.33 26.84
N LYS A 355 -16.87 7.14 27.32
CA LYS A 355 -16.57 6.76 28.71
C LYS A 355 -16.57 7.95 29.68
N GLY A 356 -16.74 9.18 29.18
CA GLY A 356 -16.62 10.40 29.98
C GLY A 356 -15.19 10.91 30.16
N ASN A 357 -14.20 10.27 29.52
CA ASN A 357 -12.80 10.68 29.58
C ASN A 357 -12.53 11.83 28.59
N PHE A 358 -13.19 12.97 28.80
CA PHE A 358 -13.22 14.08 27.83
C PHE A 358 -11.84 14.68 27.56
N GLN A 359 -10.96 14.77 28.56
CA GLN A 359 -9.62 15.32 28.37
C GLN A 359 -8.76 14.46 27.43
N GLU A 360 -8.83 13.14 27.57
CA GLU A 360 -8.09 12.22 26.71
C GLU A 360 -8.66 12.24 25.28
N ALA A 361 -9.98 12.27 25.14
CA ALA A 361 -10.63 12.42 23.83
C ALA A 361 -10.20 13.73 23.12
N GLU A 362 -10.22 14.86 23.85
CA GLU A 362 -9.77 16.17 23.34
C GLU A 362 -8.32 16.11 22.85
N ASN A 363 -7.41 15.55 23.65
CA ASN A 363 -5.99 15.41 23.28
C ASN A 363 -5.82 14.61 21.98
N ILE A 364 -6.57 13.51 21.81
CA ILE A 364 -6.50 12.70 20.59
C ILE A 364 -7.08 13.45 19.40
N TYR A 365 -8.20 14.15 19.54
CA TYR A 365 -8.76 14.96 18.46
C TYR A 365 -7.83 16.09 18.02
N MET A 366 -7.18 16.77 18.97
CA MET A 366 -6.19 17.81 18.65
C MET A 366 -4.99 17.23 17.91
N LYS A 367 -4.53 16.02 18.27
CA LYS A 367 -3.48 15.31 17.51
C LYS A 367 -3.91 14.97 16.07
N ILE A 368 -5.17 14.59 15.85
CA ILE A 368 -5.73 14.38 14.51
C ILE A 368 -5.71 15.70 13.73
N LEU A 369 -6.10 16.81 14.37
CA LEU A 369 -6.06 18.14 13.76
C LEU A 369 -4.65 18.62 13.44
N GLU A 370 -3.67 18.34 14.29
CA GLU A 370 -2.26 18.64 14.05
C GLU A 370 -1.69 17.84 12.87
N THR A 371 -2.16 16.59 12.71
CA THR A 371 -1.74 15.72 11.61
C THR A 371 -2.23 16.25 10.26
N ASP A 372 -3.48 16.69 10.20
CA ASP A 372 -4.06 17.35 9.03
C ASP A 372 -4.91 18.57 9.42
N PRO A 373 -4.29 19.77 9.47
CA PRO A 373 -4.98 21.00 9.86
C PRO A 373 -6.06 21.48 8.87
N TYR A 374 -6.06 20.93 7.66
CA TYR A 374 -6.88 21.35 6.53
C TYR A 374 -8.13 20.48 6.37
N TYR A 375 -8.22 19.36 7.09
CA TYR A 375 -9.37 18.48 7.00
C TYR A 375 -10.57 19.07 7.75
N SER A 376 -11.54 19.60 7.00
CA SER A 376 -12.77 20.19 7.53
C SER A 376 -13.55 19.23 8.44
N ARG A 377 -13.60 17.93 8.09
CA ARG A 377 -14.29 16.92 8.89
C ARG A 377 -13.72 16.77 10.30
N THR A 378 -12.40 16.88 10.47
CA THR A 378 -11.77 16.87 11.80
C THR A 378 -12.27 18.03 12.66
N ARG A 379 -12.37 19.23 12.09
CA ARG A 379 -12.89 20.40 12.80
C ARG A 379 -14.39 20.31 13.08
N ILE A 380 -15.16 19.68 12.20
CA ILE A 380 -16.58 19.36 12.46
C ILE A 380 -16.69 18.42 13.68
N ILE A 381 -15.89 17.35 13.71
CA ILE A 381 -15.88 16.39 14.83
C ILE A 381 -15.49 17.09 16.14
N ILE A 382 -14.46 17.93 16.14
CA ILE A 382 -14.03 18.69 17.32
C ILE A 382 -15.12 19.67 17.76
N SER A 383 -15.75 20.37 16.83
CA SER A 383 -16.83 21.32 17.13
C SER A 383 -18.03 20.60 17.77
N ASP A 384 -18.45 19.48 17.19
CA ASP A 384 -19.53 18.63 17.71
C ASP A 384 -19.18 18.08 19.11
N PHE A 385 -17.94 17.63 19.31
CA PHE A 385 -17.44 17.19 20.62
C PHE A 385 -17.53 18.29 21.68
N TYR A 386 -17.06 19.50 21.38
CA TYR A 386 -17.12 20.62 22.32
C TYR A 386 -18.55 21.07 22.60
N MET A 387 -19.41 21.11 21.59
CA MET A 387 -20.82 21.47 21.77
C MET A 387 -21.56 20.45 22.66
N ARG A 388 -21.34 19.14 22.46
CA ARG A 388 -21.95 18.08 23.28
C ARG A 388 -21.46 18.07 24.73
N THR A 389 -20.24 18.54 24.97
CA THR A 389 -19.65 18.63 26.31
C THR A 389 -19.89 20.00 26.97
N GLY A 390 -20.68 20.89 26.34
CA GLY A 390 -20.99 22.22 26.87
C GLY A 390 -19.84 23.24 26.78
N GLN A 391 -18.74 22.89 26.12
CA GLN A 391 -17.55 23.72 25.97
C GLN A 391 -17.62 24.64 24.74
N PHE A 392 -18.72 25.37 24.58
CA PHE A 392 -19.02 26.17 23.37
C PHE A 392 -17.93 27.18 23.00
N SER A 393 -17.31 27.81 24.00
CA SER A 393 -16.24 28.78 23.76
C SER A 393 -15.00 28.15 23.08
N LYS A 394 -14.71 26.86 23.35
CA LYS A 394 -13.65 26.13 22.64
C LYS A 394 -14.04 25.75 21.22
N ALA A 395 -15.33 25.63 20.90
CA ALA A 395 -15.81 25.32 19.55
C ALA A 395 -15.66 26.51 18.58
N LEU A 396 -15.81 27.75 19.06
CA LEU A 396 -15.76 28.98 18.25
C LEU A 396 -14.58 29.09 17.26
N PRO A 397 -13.31 28.87 17.64
CA PRO A 397 -12.21 28.95 16.68
C PRO A 397 -12.30 27.88 15.58
N HIS A 398 -12.86 26.72 15.86
CA HIS A 398 -13.02 25.65 14.86
C HIS A 398 -14.18 25.94 13.91
N THR A 399 -15.30 26.42 14.43
CA THR A 399 -16.50 26.76 13.63
C THR A 399 -16.28 28.01 12.79
N GLY A 400 -15.57 29.01 13.32
CA GLY A 400 -15.14 30.20 12.57
C GLY A 400 -14.23 29.82 11.40
N TRP A 401 -13.25 28.94 11.63
CA TRP A 401 -12.40 28.43 10.54
C TRP A 401 -13.21 27.69 9.47
N LEU A 402 -14.21 26.88 9.88
CA LEU A 402 -15.07 26.14 8.94
C LEU A 402 -15.85 27.09 8.03
N VAL A 403 -16.45 28.14 8.58
CA VAL A 403 -17.19 29.13 7.78
C VAL A 403 -16.27 29.88 6.80
N GLN A 404 -15.06 30.23 7.24
CA GLN A 404 -14.11 30.96 6.38
C GLN A 404 -13.57 30.12 5.22
N ASN A 405 -13.30 28.83 5.44
CA ASN A 405 -12.60 27.98 4.47
C ASN A 405 -13.54 27.02 3.71
N TYR A 406 -14.65 26.63 4.34
CA TYR A 406 -15.63 25.66 3.82
C TYR A 406 -17.07 26.11 4.16
N PRO A 407 -17.50 27.28 3.64
CA PRO A 407 -18.83 27.79 3.93
C PRO A 407 -19.89 26.80 3.45
N SER A 408 -20.74 26.37 4.37
CA SER A 408 -21.86 25.45 4.14
C SER A 408 -22.96 25.73 5.15
N PRO A 409 -24.22 25.32 4.88
CA PRO A 409 -25.29 25.41 5.88
C PRO A 409 -24.89 24.78 7.22
N GLN A 410 -24.18 23.64 7.18
CA GLN A 410 -23.71 22.93 8.35
C GLN A 410 -22.63 23.70 9.13
N SER A 411 -21.66 24.31 8.45
CA SER A 411 -20.61 25.10 9.13
C SER A 411 -21.18 26.34 9.82
N TYR A 412 -22.13 27.02 9.16
CA TYR A 412 -22.81 28.17 9.73
C TYR A 412 -23.74 27.78 10.89
N TYR A 413 -24.39 26.61 10.82
CA TYR A 413 -25.15 26.07 11.95
C TYR A 413 -24.25 25.89 13.19
N TYR A 414 -23.10 25.23 13.04
CA TYR A 414 -22.18 25.04 14.17
C TYR A 414 -21.66 26.36 14.74
N LEU A 415 -21.35 27.35 13.88
CA LEU A 415 -20.91 28.68 14.32
C LEU A 415 -22.01 29.41 15.09
N THR A 416 -23.22 29.45 14.54
CA THR A 416 -24.38 30.15 15.14
C THR A 416 -24.70 29.58 16.52
N GLU A 417 -24.77 28.25 16.63
CA GLU A 417 -25.06 27.58 17.90
C GLU A 417 -23.95 27.80 18.93
N SER A 418 -22.68 27.76 18.50
CA SER A 418 -21.54 28.04 19.39
C SER A 418 -21.58 29.50 19.90
N LEU A 419 -21.87 30.47 19.03
CA LEU A 419 -21.95 31.89 19.40
C LEU A 419 -23.10 32.14 20.39
N ARG A 420 -24.29 31.62 20.07
CA ARG A 420 -25.48 31.76 20.93
C ARG A 420 -25.27 31.18 22.31
N ALA A 421 -24.75 29.95 22.39
CA ALA A 421 -24.50 29.28 23.66
C ALA A 421 -23.35 29.91 24.46
N SER A 422 -22.42 30.60 23.80
CA SER A 422 -21.37 31.41 24.44
C SER A 422 -21.80 32.84 24.79
N GLY A 423 -23.05 33.24 24.53
CA GLY A 423 -23.59 34.56 24.87
C GLY A 423 -23.37 35.67 23.83
N TYR A 424 -22.81 35.35 22.67
CA TYR A 424 -22.56 36.28 21.56
C TYR A 424 -23.79 36.35 20.63
N GLU A 425 -24.91 36.80 21.19
CA GLU A 425 -26.22 36.77 20.53
C GLU A 425 -26.29 37.64 19.27
N LYS A 426 -25.57 38.77 19.24
CA LYS A 426 -25.55 39.65 18.08
C LYS A 426 -24.83 38.99 16.90
N GLU A 427 -23.64 38.48 17.15
CA GLU A 427 -22.79 37.78 16.19
C GLU A 427 -23.46 36.50 15.69
N ALA A 428 -24.21 35.80 16.55
CA ALA A 428 -25.00 34.63 16.15
C ALA A 428 -26.07 35.01 15.12
N ARG A 429 -26.78 36.12 15.31
CA ARG A 429 -27.78 36.60 14.34
C ARG A 429 -27.13 37.00 13.02
N GLU A 430 -26.02 37.74 13.07
CA GLU A 430 -25.26 38.13 11.88
C GLU A 430 -24.79 36.89 11.08
N ALA A 431 -24.26 35.87 11.76
CA ALA A 431 -23.86 34.61 11.13
C ALA A 431 -25.04 33.87 10.50
N ALA A 432 -26.21 33.84 11.17
CA ALA A 432 -27.42 33.21 10.65
C ALA A 432 -28.04 33.96 9.47
N GLU A 433 -27.94 35.29 9.44
CA GLU A 433 -28.35 36.12 8.30
C GLU A 433 -27.42 35.91 7.10
N GLU A 434 -26.11 35.87 7.34
CA GLU A 434 -25.12 35.57 6.31
C GLU A 434 -25.34 34.18 5.71
N ALA A 435 -25.61 33.17 6.56
CA ALA A 435 -25.94 31.82 6.11
C ALA A 435 -27.18 31.80 5.19
N ARG A 436 -28.24 32.54 5.55
CA ARG A 436 -29.46 32.68 4.74
C ARG A 436 -29.20 33.38 3.40
N ARG A 437 -28.29 34.36 3.39
CA ARG A 437 -27.88 35.08 2.18
C ARG A 437 -27.10 34.18 1.22
N LEU A 438 -26.16 33.40 1.74
CA LEU A 438 -25.28 32.54 0.94
C LEU A 438 -25.96 31.24 0.51
N PHE A 439 -26.86 30.71 1.33
CA PHE A 439 -27.58 29.46 1.10
C PHE A 439 -29.09 29.70 1.22
N PRO A 440 -29.69 30.46 0.28
CA PRO A 440 -31.13 30.58 0.24
C PRO A 440 -31.71 29.18 0.05
N ALA A 441 -32.72 28.83 0.84
CA ALA A 441 -33.49 27.62 0.59
C ALA A 441 -33.95 27.70 -0.88
N SER A 442 -33.55 26.74 -1.71
CA SER A 442 -34.03 26.61 -3.08
C SER A 442 -35.54 26.80 -3.05
N GLY A 443 -36.04 27.78 -3.80
CA GLY A 443 -37.43 28.21 -3.73
C GLY A 443 -38.37 27.02 -3.71
N ILE A 444 -38.95 26.74 -2.54
CA ILE A 444 -40.20 26.01 -2.46
C ILE A 444 -41.15 26.90 -3.24
N GLY A 445 -41.48 26.43 -4.45
CA GLY A 445 -42.50 27.03 -5.28
C GLY A 445 -43.73 27.24 -4.42
N ASP A 446 -44.13 28.50 -4.36
CA ASP A 446 -45.47 28.95 -4.09
C ASP A 446 -46.45 28.01 -4.82
N GLY A 447 -47.05 27.05 -4.10
CA GLY A 447 -47.53 25.85 -4.78
C GLY A 447 -48.26 24.77 -3.98
N SER A 448 -48.81 25.06 -2.81
CA SER A 448 -50.03 24.41 -2.32
C SER A 448 -50.48 25.03 -1.01
N ARG A 449 -51.72 25.51 -1.04
CA ARG A 449 -52.52 26.09 0.06
C ARG A 449 -52.52 25.28 1.34
#